data_AF-D4YSC2-F1
#
_entry.id   AF-D4YSC2-F1
#
_cell.length_a   1.000
_cell.length_b   1.000
_cell.length_c   1.000
_cell.angle_alpha   90.00
_cell.angle_beta   90.00
_cell.angle_gamma   90.00
#
_symmetry.space_group_name_H-M   'P 1'
#
loop_
_entity.id
_entity.type
_entity.pdbx_description
1 polymer ?
#
loop_
_entity_poly.entity_id
_entity_poly.type
_entity_poly.pdbx_seq_one_letter_code
_entity_poly.pdbx_strand_id
1 'polypeptide(L)'
;MLLPYILLMLLISFVLGEIIGPYIGNLVGSGVPQIEAVFLNENEMPWWSILWRKFIGGLLAICPGLMLGREGPCIEMGAMVGQGYAEAVFQSDLKEKRRLQQSCVAAGLSAAFSAPLGRCFFLSGRNYLQI
;
A
#
# COMPACT_ATOMS: atom_id res chain seq x y z
N MET A 1 26.63 -17.37 -18.57
CA MET A 1 26.03 -17.23 -17.21
C MET A 1 25.10 -16.01 -17.08
N LEU A 2 25.31 -14.92 -17.84
CA LEU A 2 24.43 -13.74 -17.85
C LEU A 2 23.09 -13.93 -18.60
N LEU A 3 23.06 -14.77 -19.64
CA LEU A 3 21.88 -15.00 -20.48
C LEU A 3 20.64 -15.50 -19.71
N PRO A 4 20.71 -16.53 -18.83
CA PRO A 4 19.55 -16.96 -18.04
C PRO A 4 19.09 -15.89 -17.03
N TYR A 5 20.01 -15.08 -16.51
CA TYR A 5 19.69 -13.98 -15.59
C TYR A 5 18.88 -12.87 -16.28
N ILE A 6 19.27 -12.50 -17.51
CA ILE A 6 18.53 -11.50 -18.31
C ILE A 6 17.13 -12.02 -18.66
N LEU A 7 17.01 -13.30 -19.04
CA LEU A 7 15.73 -13.92 -19.38
C LEU A 7 14.80 -13.97 -18.16
N LEU A 8 15.34 -14.27 -16.98
CA LEU A 8 14.60 -14.21 -15.71
C LEU A 8 14.10 -12.78 -15.40
N MET A 9 14.94 -11.75 -15.58
CA MET A 9 14.55 -10.35 -15.34
C MET A 9 13.46 -9.86 -16.30
N LEU A 10 13.52 -10.29 -17.57
CA LEU A 10 12.47 -9.99 -18.55
C LEU A 10 11.14 -10.66 -18.19
N LEU A 11 11.20 -11.92 -17.74
CA LEU A 11 10.01 -12.64 -17.31
C LEU A 11 9.37 -11.99 -16.06
N ILE A 12 10.18 -11.61 -15.08
CA ILE A 12 9.70 -10.89 -13.88
C ILE A 12 9.06 -9.55 -14.28
N SER A 13 9.71 -8.78 -15.15
CA SER A 13 9.19 -7.49 -15.63
C SER A 13 7.86 -7.63 -16.38
N PHE A 14 7.72 -8.67 -17.20
CA PHE A 14 6.49 -8.97 -17.93
C PHE A 14 5.34 -9.33 -16.96
N VAL A 15 5.61 -10.20 -15.98
CA VAL A 15 4.62 -10.58 -14.95
C VAL A 15 4.20 -9.38 -14.11
N LEU A 16 5.14 -8.51 -13.72
CA LEU A 16 4.84 -7.25 -13.03
C LEU A 16 3.92 -6.33 -13.87
N GLY A 17 4.17 -6.26 -15.18
CA GLY A 17 3.33 -5.50 -16.12
C GLY A 17 1.89 -5.98 -16.14
N GLU A 18 1.66 -7.29 -16.19
CA GLU A 18 0.32 -7.89 -16.16
C GLU A 18 -0.39 -7.71 -14.81
N ILE A 19 0.36 -7.76 -13.70
CA ILE A 19 -0.19 -7.58 -12.35
C ILE A 19 -0.59 -6.11 -12.10
N ILE A 20 0.21 -5.15 -12.56
CA ILE A 20 0.01 -3.71 -12.30
C ILE A 20 -0.91 -3.08 -13.37
N GLY A 21 -0.82 -3.51 -14.61
CA GLY A 21 -1.51 -2.95 -15.78
C GLY A 21 -2.98 -2.55 -15.56
N PRO A 22 -3.86 -3.43 -15.04
CA PRO A 22 -5.28 -3.10 -14.86
C PRO A 22 -5.58 -2.06 -13.77
N TYR A 23 -4.60 -1.71 -12.91
CA TYR A 23 -4.79 -0.76 -11.81
C TYR A 23 -3.64 0.25 -11.73
N ILE A 24 -3.10 0.64 -12.89
CA ILE A 24 -1.89 1.46 -12.99
C ILE A 24 -1.99 2.79 -12.20
N GLY A 25 -3.18 3.42 -12.17
CA GLY A 25 -3.39 4.68 -11.44
C GLY A 25 -3.33 4.54 -9.91
N ASN A 26 -3.64 3.35 -9.40
CA ASN A 26 -3.72 3.08 -7.96
C ASN A 26 -2.45 2.39 -7.45
N LEU A 27 -1.82 1.53 -8.25
CA LEU A 27 -0.65 0.75 -7.83
C LEU A 27 0.69 1.38 -8.14
N VAL A 28 0.78 2.37 -9.02
CA VAL A 28 2.07 2.99 -9.38
C VAL A 28 2.41 4.13 -8.42
N GLY A 29 3.67 4.14 -7.99
CA GLY A 29 4.22 5.18 -7.11
C GLY A 29 4.10 4.86 -5.62
N SER A 30 4.19 5.92 -4.81
CA SER A 30 4.30 5.82 -3.35
C SER A 30 3.03 5.29 -2.67
N GLY A 31 1.84 5.46 -3.24
CA GLY A 31 0.59 5.06 -2.56
C GLY A 31 0.08 6.06 -1.53
N VAL A 32 0.91 7.01 -1.07
CA VAL A 32 0.49 8.09 -0.16
C VAL A 32 -0.61 8.99 -0.76
N PRO A 33 -0.44 9.57 -1.98
CA PRO A 33 -1.48 10.43 -2.55
C PRO A 33 -2.77 9.65 -2.85
N GLN A 34 -2.66 8.36 -3.16
CA GLN A 34 -3.79 7.46 -3.32
C GLN A 34 -4.61 7.30 -2.03
N ILE A 35 -3.94 7.05 -0.90
CA ILE A 35 -4.60 6.93 0.39
C ILE A 35 -5.17 8.28 0.87
N GLU A 36 -4.49 9.38 0.58
CA GLU A 36 -4.99 10.73 0.83
C GLU A 36 -6.28 11.02 0.04
N ALA A 37 -6.33 10.66 -1.24
CA ALA A 37 -7.55 10.75 -2.04
C ALA A 37 -8.68 9.86 -1.49
N VAL A 38 -8.37 8.67 -0.95
CA VAL A 38 -9.35 7.81 -0.26
C VAL A 38 -9.90 8.49 1.00
N PHE A 39 -9.06 9.19 1.78
CA PHE A 39 -9.53 9.93 2.96
C PHE A 39 -10.33 11.18 2.61
N LEU A 40 -10.05 11.81 1.47
CA LEU A 40 -10.82 12.93 0.91
C LEU A 40 -12.14 12.49 0.24
N ASN A 41 -12.43 11.18 0.17
CA ASN A 41 -13.51 10.60 -0.66
C ASN A 41 -13.41 10.97 -2.16
N GLU A 42 -12.21 11.29 -2.64
CA GLU A 42 -11.95 11.61 -4.05
C GLU A 42 -11.58 10.35 -4.86
N ASN A 43 -11.31 9.23 -4.19
CA ASN A 43 -10.99 7.96 -4.84
C ASN A 43 -11.55 6.78 -4.05
N GLU A 44 -12.09 5.79 -4.77
CA GLU A 44 -12.52 4.52 -4.19
C GLU A 44 -11.65 3.37 -4.70
N MET A 45 -11.13 2.61 -3.75
CA MET A 45 -10.14 1.59 -3.99
C MET A 45 -10.67 0.21 -3.59
N PRO A 46 -10.67 -0.79 -4.50
CA PRO A 46 -10.99 -2.16 -4.12
C PRO A 46 -9.86 -2.72 -3.27
N TRP A 47 -10.11 -2.81 -1.96
CA TRP A 47 -9.09 -3.12 -0.95
C TRP A 47 -8.36 -4.43 -1.22
N TRP A 48 -9.10 -5.49 -1.56
CA TRP A 48 -8.50 -6.80 -1.81
C TRP A 48 -7.59 -6.78 -3.03
N SER A 49 -8.10 -6.26 -4.16
CA SER A 49 -7.36 -6.21 -5.43
C SER A 49 -6.06 -5.42 -5.32
N ILE A 50 -6.07 -4.30 -4.61
CA ILE A 50 -4.88 -3.47 -4.45
C ILE A 50 -3.90 -4.12 -3.47
N LEU A 51 -4.38 -4.67 -2.35
CA LEU A 51 -3.55 -5.30 -1.33
C LEU A 51 -2.65 -6.41 -1.91
N TRP A 52 -3.25 -7.42 -2.55
CA TRP A 52 -2.47 -8.58 -3.01
C TRP A 52 -1.55 -8.20 -4.18
N ARG A 53 -2.00 -7.33 -5.09
CA ARG A 53 -1.18 -6.87 -6.22
C ARG A 53 0.01 -6.05 -5.76
N LYS A 54 -0.16 -5.17 -4.76
CA LYS A 54 0.91 -4.34 -4.21
C LYS A 54 1.92 -5.18 -3.43
N PHE A 55 1.45 -6.19 -2.69
CA PHE A 55 2.33 -7.12 -1.99
C PHE A 55 3.17 -7.98 -2.95
N ILE A 56 2.53 -8.64 -3.92
CA ILE A 56 3.24 -9.49 -4.89
C ILE A 56 4.14 -8.66 -5.81
N GLY A 57 3.64 -7.52 -6.31
CA GLY A 57 4.42 -6.60 -7.14
C GLY A 57 5.63 -6.03 -6.39
N GLY A 58 5.45 -5.65 -5.12
CA GLY A 58 6.55 -5.21 -4.26
C GLY A 58 7.57 -6.32 -4.00
N LEU A 59 7.12 -7.55 -3.72
CA LEU A 59 8.00 -8.69 -3.51
C LEU A 59 8.83 -9.00 -4.77
N LEU A 60 8.17 -9.08 -5.93
CA LEU A 60 8.81 -9.31 -7.22
C LEU A 60 9.77 -8.19 -7.62
N ALA A 61 9.53 -6.95 -7.17
CA ALA A 61 10.43 -5.83 -7.42
C ALA A 61 11.65 -5.82 -6.47
N ILE A 62 11.52 -6.34 -5.24
CA ILE A 62 12.63 -6.42 -4.27
C ILE A 62 13.56 -7.61 -4.55
N CYS A 63 13.02 -8.76 -4.97
CA CYS A 63 13.81 -9.96 -5.33
C CYS A 63 14.99 -9.72 -6.29
N PRO A 64 14.87 -8.91 -7.36
CA PRO A 64 15.96 -8.58 -8.27
C PRO A 64 16.96 -7.54 -7.73
N GLY A 65 16.76 -7.03 -6.51
CA GLY A 65 17.65 -6.06 -5.88
C GLY A 65 17.34 -4.60 -6.23
N LEU A 66 16.13 -4.28 -6.69
CA LEU A 66 15.73 -2.91 -6.97
C LEU A 66 15.60 -2.13 -5.66
N MET A 67 16.35 -1.02 -5.52
CA MET A 67 16.26 -0.12 -4.37
C MET A 67 14.97 0.72 -4.45
N LEU A 68 13.86 0.12 -4.04
CA LEU A 68 12.59 0.81 -3.84
C LEU A 68 12.35 1.01 -2.34
N GLY A 69 11.99 2.23 -1.96
CA GLY A 69 11.57 2.55 -0.60
C GLY A 69 10.31 1.76 -0.22
N ARG A 70 10.34 1.08 0.94
CA ARG A 70 9.22 0.24 1.42
C ARG A 70 8.11 1.05 2.09
N GLU A 71 8.36 2.33 2.37
CA GLU A 71 7.47 3.18 3.17
C GLU A 71 6.10 3.36 2.56
N GLY A 72 6.07 3.79 1.30
CA GLY A 72 4.85 4.08 0.58
C GLY A 72 3.95 2.84 0.42
N PRO A 73 4.47 1.72 -0.11
CA PRO A 73 3.70 0.48 -0.22
C PRO A 73 3.14 -0.01 1.12
N CYS A 74 3.88 0.14 2.22
CA CYS A 74 3.40 -0.24 3.55
C CYS A 74 2.23 0.63 4.06
N ILE A 75 2.21 1.92 3.73
CA ILE A 75 1.08 2.83 4.04
C ILE A 75 -0.16 2.36 3.28
N GLU A 76 -0.03 2.16 1.98
CA GLU A 76 -1.14 1.77 1.12
C GLU A 76 -1.70 0.41 1.51
N MET A 77 -0.84 -0.59 1.71
CA MET A 77 -1.27 -1.91 2.18
C MET A 77 -1.93 -1.83 3.56
N GLY A 78 -1.38 -1.03 4.50
CA GLY A 78 -1.98 -0.84 5.82
C GLY A 78 -3.39 -0.24 5.75
N ALA A 79 -3.61 0.76 4.90
CA ALA A 79 -4.93 1.33 4.68
C ALA A 79 -5.91 0.31 4.07
N MET A 80 -5.48 -0.50 3.11
CA MET A 80 -6.33 -1.53 2.49
C MET A 80 -6.69 -2.65 3.49
N VAL A 81 -5.78 -3.03 4.41
CA VAL A 81 -6.10 -3.97 5.49
C VAL A 81 -7.17 -3.39 6.43
N GLY A 82 -7.02 -2.13 6.83
CA GLY A 82 -8.01 -1.46 7.69
C GLY A 82 -9.37 -1.31 7.00
N GLN A 83 -9.37 -1.03 5.69
CA GLN A 83 -10.60 -1.02 4.88
C GLN A 83 -11.26 -2.39 4.83
N GLY A 84 -10.49 -3.44 4.54
CA GLY A 84 -11.02 -4.80 4.48
C GLY A 84 -11.59 -5.26 5.81
N TYR A 85 -10.96 -4.92 6.94
CA TYR A 85 -11.46 -5.27 8.26
C TYR A 85 -12.73 -4.46 8.63
N ALA A 86 -12.80 -3.18 8.25
CA ALA A 86 -14.02 -2.37 8.43
C ALA A 86 -15.21 -2.93 7.64
N GLU A 87 -14.99 -3.28 6.37
CA GLU A 87 -16.04 -3.74 5.45
C GLU A 87 -16.45 -5.20 5.70
N ALA A 88 -15.48 -6.10 5.90
CA ALA A 88 -15.74 -7.54 5.96
C ALA A 88 -16.10 -8.05 7.36
N VAL A 89 -15.61 -7.41 8.42
CA VAL A 89 -15.79 -7.90 9.80
C VAL A 89 -16.77 -7.06 10.59
N PHE A 90 -16.61 -5.74 10.56
CA PHE A 90 -17.38 -4.85 11.42
C PHE A 90 -18.57 -4.18 10.76
N GLN A 91 -18.66 -4.18 9.43
CA GLN A 91 -19.67 -3.42 8.66
C GLN A 91 -19.79 -1.97 9.14
N SER A 92 -18.63 -1.35 9.40
CA SER A 92 -18.53 -0.08 10.13
C SER A 92 -19.01 1.10 9.30
N ASP A 93 -19.52 2.13 9.99
CA ASP A 93 -19.78 3.43 9.39
C ASP A 93 -18.51 4.08 8.81
N LEU A 94 -18.67 5.03 7.89
CA LEU A 94 -17.56 5.69 7.19
C LEU A 94 -16.50 6.28 8.15
N LYS A 95 -16.94 6.82 9.29
CA LYS A 95 -16.04 7.39 10.33
C LYS A 95 -15.21 6.32 11.02
N GLU A 96 -15.81 5.18 11.33
CA GLU A 96 -15.12 4.05 11.97
C GLU A 96 -14.17 3.37 10.99
N LYS A 97 -14.59 3.19 9.72
CA LYS A 97 -13.72 2.74 8.63
C LYS A 97 -12.47 3.60 8.52
N ARG A 98 -12.60 4.93 8.52
CA ARG A 98 -11.44 5.85 8.47
C ARG A 98 -10.51 5.70 9.67
N ARG A 99 -11.06 5.61 10.89
CA ARG A 99 -10.26 5.40 12.11
C ARG A 99 -9.48 4.09 12.04
N LEU A 100 -10.12 3.03 11.55
CA LEU A 100 -9.49 1.73 11.41
C LEU A 100 -8.40 1.74 10.34
N GLN A 101 -8.66 2.32 9.17
CA GLN A 101 -7.65 2.56 8.13
C GLN A 101 -6.44 3.32 8.68
N GLN A 102 -6.64 4.43 9.40
CA GLN A 102 -5.56 5.21 10.00
C GLN A 102 -4.74 4.38 11.02
N SER A 103 -5.41 3.59 11.85
CA SER A 103 -4.73 2.73 12.83
C SER A 103 -3.87 1.65 12.15
N CYS A 104 -4.37 1.04 11.07
CA CYS A 104 -3.63 0.03 10.31
C CYS A 104 -2.50 0.64 9.49
N VAL A 105 -2.66 1.87 8.97
CA VAL A 105 -1.57 2.64 8.36
C VAL A 105 -0.47 2.86 9.40
N ALA A 106 -0.78 3.33 10.60
CA ALA A 106 0.20 3.53 11.67
C ALA A 106 0.94 2.23 12.02
N ALA A 107 0.21 1.12 12.12
CA ALA A 107 0.78 -0.20 12.39
C ALA A 107 1.72 -0.70 11.28
N GLY A 108 1.30 -0.63 10.01
CA GLY A 108 2.13 -1.05 8.87
C GLY A 108 3.37 -0.18 8.70
N LEU A 109 3.22 1.12 8.98
CA LEU A 109 4.29 2.09 8.98
C LEU A 109 5.33 1.79 10.08
N SER A 110 4.88 1.44 11.28
CA SER A 110 5.73 0.97 12.39
C SER A 110 6.49 -0.31 12.02
N ALA A 111 5.80 -1.29 11.43
CA ALA A 111 6.41 -2.55 10.99
C ALA A 111 7.53 -2.36 9.94
N ALA A 112 7.37 -1.37 9.05
CA ALA A 112 8.35 -1.10 7.99
C ALA A 112 9.69 -0.52 8.49
N PHE A 113 9.70 0.15 9.66
CA PHE A 113 10.89 0.85 10.18
C PHE A 113 11.33 0.48 11.59
N SER A 114 10.66 -0.47 12.24
CA SER A 114 11.01 -0.87 13.60
C SER A 114 11.10 0.33 14.57
N ALA A 115 10.34 1.40 14.31
CA ALA A 115 10.41 2.68 15.01
C ALA A 115 8.99 3.19 15.33
N PRO A 116 8.34 2.66 16.40
CA PRO A 116 6.93 2.95 16.70
C PRO A 116 6.69 4.43 17.06
N LEU A 117 7.58 5.07 17.81
CA LEU A 117 7.36 6.43 18.33
C LEU A 117 7.40 7.51 17.23
N GLY A 118 8.40 7.49 16.33
CA GLY A 118 8.51 8.49 15.25
C GLY A 118 7.37 8.42 14.23
N ARG A 119 6.77 7.25 14.04
CA ARG A 119 5.68 7.03 13.07
C ARG A 119 4.31 7.50 13.60
N CYS A 120 4.06 7.43 14.91
CA CYS A 120 2.88 8.04 15.52
C CYS A 120 2.84 9.56 15.30
N PHE A 121 3.99 10.24 15.42
CA PHE A 121 4.10 11.67 15.12
C PHE A 121 3.87 11.99 13.64
N PHE A 122 4.29 11.13 12.72
CA PHE A 122 4.03 11.30 11.29
C PHE A 122 2.54 11.27 10.96
N LEU A 123 1.77 10.37 11.58
CA LEU A 123 0.31 10.39 11.43
C LEU A 123 -0.34 11.58 12.12
N SER A 124 0.11 11.95 13.33
CA SER A 124 -0.50 13.04 14.10
C SER A 124 -0.21 14.42 13.52
N GLY A 125 0.92 14.61 12.84
CA GLY A 125 1.30 15.88 12.18
C GLY A 125 0.68 16.06 10.79
N ARG A 126 0.15 14.99 10.19
CA ARG A 126 -0.64 15.06 8.97
C ARG A 126 -2.10 15.34 9.36
N ASN A 127 -2.60 16.53 9.00
CA ASN A 127 -3.94 17.05 9.30
C ASN A 127 -5.11 16.25 8.65
N TYR A 128 -5.07 14.92 8.62
CA TYR A 128 -6.17 14.06 8.15
C TYR A 128 -7.33 13.93 9.16
N LEU A 129 -7.21 14.55 10.34
CA LEU A 129 -8.19 14.48 11.44
C LEU A 129 -9.28 15.57 11.39
N GLN A 130 -9.25 16.46 10.39
CA GLN A 130 -10.24 17.53 10.22
C GLN A 130 -11.33 17.20 9.18
N ILE A 131 -11.54 15.91 8.87
CA ILE A 131 -12.62 15.44 7.96
C ILE A 131 -13.43 14.27 8.55
#